data_AF-A0A7L3HLW0-F1
#
_entry.id   AF-A0A7L3HLW0-F1
#
_cell.length_a   1.000
_cell.length_b   1.000
_cell.length_c   1.000
_cell.angle_alpha   90.00
_cell.angle_beta   90.00
_cell.angle_gamma   90.00
#
_symmetry.space_group_name_H-M   'P 1'
#
loop_
_entity.id
_entity.type
_entity.pdbx_description
1 polymer ?
#
loop_
_entity_poly.entity_id
_entity_poly.type
_entity_poly.pdbx_seq_one_letter_code
_entity_poly.pdbx_strand_id
1 'polypeptide(L)'
;LQFTEEKLGQAEKTELDAHFENLLARADCTKNWTEKILRQTEVLLQPNPSARVEEFLYEKLDRKVPSRVTNGELLAQYMTEAANDFGPGTPYGKS
;
A
#
# COMPACT_ATOMS: atom_id res chain seq x y z
N LEU A 1 45.05 -52.22 13.51
CA LEU A 1 44.57 -51.08 12.72
C LEU A 1 43.05 -51.04 12.85
N GLN A 2 42.54 -50.18 13.73
CA GLN A 2 41.12 -50.00 13.96
C GLN A 2 40.64 -48.89 13.03
N PHE A 3 39.82 -49.25 12.04
CA PHE A 3 39.24 -48.29 11.11
C PHE A 3 37.99 -47.70 11.76
N THR A 4 38.02 -46.41 12.09
CA THR A 4 36.84 -45.62 12.43
C THR A 4 36.08 -45.34 11.14
N GLU A 5 34.97 -46.05 10.91
CA GLU A 5 33.98 -45.70 9.89
C GLU A 5 33.24 -44.43 10.32
N GLU A 6 33.79 -43.26 9.98
CA GLU A 6 32.98 -42.04 9.94
C GLU A 6 32.07 -42.09 8.72
N LYS A 7 30.76 -42.25 8.94
CA LYS A 7 29.74 -41.91 7.94
C LYS A 7 29.73 -40.39 7.75
N LEU A 8 30.59 -39.91 6.86
CA LEU A 8 30.52 -38.55 6.35
C LEU A 8 29.41 -38.49 5.28
N GLY A 9 28.38 -37.67 5.49
CA GLY A 9 27.64 -37.09 4.36
C GLY A 9 26.16 -37.42 4.14
N GLN A 10 25.38 -37.77 5.16
CA GLN A 10 23.94 -37.50 5.14
C GLN A 10 23.52 -36.85 6.45
N ALA A 11 23.63 -35.52 6.49
CA ALA A 11 22.81 -34.76 7.42
C ALA A 11 21.37 -35.01 6.99
N GLU A 12 20.65 -35.87 7.72
CA GLU A 12 19.21 -36.02 7.56
C GLU A 12 18.61 -34.62 7.56
N LYS A 13 17.78 -34.33 6.55
CA LYS A 13 17.05 -33.07 6.45
C LYS A 13 16.33 -32.91 7.79
N THR A 14 16.67 -31.88 8.56
CA THR A 14 16.02 -31.64 9.85
C THR A 14 14.54 -31.44 9.56
N GLU A 15 13.72 -32.47 9.80
CA GLU A 15 12.28 -32.39 9.60
C GLU A 15 11.76 -31.41 10.65
N LEU A 16 11.20 -30.30 10.18
CA LEU A 16 10.49 -29.39 11.05
C LEU A 16 9.27 -30.13 11.59
N ASP A 17 9.08 -30.09 12.90
CA ASP A 17 7.93 -30.75 13.50
C ASP A 17 6.62 -30.15 12.92
N ALA A 18 5.58 -30.96 12.81
CA ALA A 18 4.32 -30.55 12.17
C ALA A 18 3.68 -29.29 12.79
N HIS A 19 3.90 -29.03 14.09
CA HIS A 19 3.47 -27.80 14.74
C HIS A 19 4.23 -26.58 14.20
N PHE A 20 5.55 -26.68 14.04
CA PHE A 20 6.36 -25.60 13.46
C PHE A 20 5.98 -25.31 12.01
N GLU A 21 5.77 -26.34 11.18
CA GLU A 21 5.31 -26.16 9.79
C GLU A 21 3.95 -25.45 9.71
N ASN A 22 3.01 -25.81 10.60
CA ASN A 22 1.72 -25.14 10.69
C ASN A 22 1.85 -23.67 11.11
N LEU A 23 2.73 -23.36 12.07
CA LEU A 23 3.00 -21.99 12.47
C LEU A 23 3.63 -21.17 11.34
N LEU A 24 4.60 -21.75 10.63
CA LEU A 24 5.27 -21.11 9.51
C LEU A 24 4.29 -20.80 8.37
N ALA A 25 3.47 -21.78 7.97
CA ALA A 25 2.44 -21.61 6.94
C ALA A 25 1.44 -20.51 7.31
N ARG A 26 1.03 -20.42 8.59
CA ARG A 26 0.16 -19.35 9.08
C ARG A 26 0.85 -17.99 9.06
N ALA A 27 2.12 -17.92 9.46
CA ALA A 27 2.89 -16.68 9.45
C ALA A 27 3.04 -16.14 8.02
N ASP A 28 3.39 -16.99 7.07
CA ASP A 28 3.52 -16.63 5.65
C ASP A 28 2.19 -16.19 5.05
N CYS A 29 1.10 -16.93 5.34
CA CYS A 29 -0.24 -16.57 4.90
C CYS A 29 -0.65 -15.19 5.44
N THR A 30 -0.42 -14.97 6.74
CA THR A 30 -0.75 -13.70 7.42
C THR A 30 0.05 -12.55 6.82
N LYS A 31 1.36 -12.70 6.65
CA LYS A 31 2.22 -11.67 6.05
C LYS A 31 1.76 -11.32 4.64
N ASN A 32 1.55 -12.32 3.79
CA ASN A 32 1.17 -12.13 2.40
C ASN A 32 -0.17 -11.38 2.28
N TRP A 33 -1.19 -11.80 3.04
CA TRP A 33 -2.49 -11.14 3.00
C TRP A 33 -2.46 -9.73 3.61
N THR A 34 -1.71 -9.54 4.70
CA THR A 34 -1.54 -8.21 5.29
C THR A 34 -0.90 -7.24 4.29
N GLU A 35 0.19 -7.64 3.63
CA GLU A 35 0.84 -6.81 2.61
C GLU A 35 -0.07 -6.52 1.42
N LYS A 36 -0.85 -7.51 0.95
CA LYS A 36 -1.80 -7.32 -0.15
C LYS A 36 -2.90 -6.34 0.20
N ILE A 37 -3.53 -6.49 1.37
CA ILE A 37 -4.60 -5.62 1.83
C ILE A 37 -4.09 -4.19 1.99
N LEU A 38 -2.91 -4.01 2.60
CA LEU A 38 -2.28 -2.71 2.74
C LEU A 38 -2.09 -2.04 1.38
N ARG A 39 -1.43 -2.72 0.43
CA ARG A 39 -1.17 -2.18 -0.92
C ARG A 39 -2.45 -1.81 -1.66
N GLN A 40 -3.50 -2.62 -1.58
CA GLN A 40 -4.78 -2.30 -2.24
C GLN A 40 -5.52 -1.15 -1.57
N THR A 41 -5.39 -1.02 -0.24
CA THR A 41 -5.97 0.11 0.51
C THR A 41 -5.28 1.42 0.13
N GLU A 42 -3.95 1.43 -0.01
CA GLU A 42 -3.19 2.59 -0.51
C GLU A 42 -3.64 3.01 -1.92
N VAL A 43 -3.89 2.06 -2.82
CA VAL A 43 -4.41 2.34 -4.17
C VAL A 43 -5.82 2.92 -4.11
N LEU A 44 -6.69 2.43 -3.24
CA LEU A 44 -8.04 2.96 -3.09
C LEU A 44 -8.03 4.41 -2.56
N LEU A 45 -7.22 4.68 -1.54
CA LEU A 45 -7.13 6.00 -0.90
C LEU A 45 -6.46 7.03 -1.80
N GLN A 46 -5.42 6.63 -2.51
CA GLN A 46 -4.70 7.48 -3.46
C GLN A 46 -4.53 6.75 -4.79
N PRO A 47 -5.52 6.81 -5.71
CA PRO A 47 -5.48 6.09 -6.99
C PRO A 47 -4.33 6.52 -7.89
N ASN A 48 -3.87 7.76 -7.76
CA ASN A 48 -2.80 8.33 -8.57
C ASN A 48 -1.43 7.71 -8.17
N PRO A 49 -0.77 6.93 -9.05
CA PRO A 49 0.50 6.28 -8.73
C PRO A 49 1.64 7.27 -8.47
N SER A 50 1.68 8.40 -9.17
CA SER A 50 2.71 9.43 -8.97
C SER A 50 2.58 10.07 -7.59
N ALA A 51 1.34 10.34 -7.17
CA ALA A 51 1.06 10.90 -5.86
C ALA A 51 1.44 9.95 -4.72
N ARG A 52 1.24 8.63 -4.89
CA ARG A 52 1.68 7.61 -3.92
C ARG A 52 3.20 7.54 -3.80
N VAL A 53 3.93 7.55 -4.92
CA VAL A 53 5.41 7.52 -4.90
C VAL A 53 5.96 8.76 -4.23
N GLU A 54 5.39 9.93 -4.51
CA GLU A 54 5.76 11.17 -3.84
C GLU A 54 5.49 11.09 -2.34
N GLU A 55 4.29 10.69 -1.90
CA GLU A 55 3.95 10.52 -0.48
C GLU A 55 4.93 9.59 0.24
N PHE A 56 5.27 8.45 -0.38
CA PHE A 56 6.26 7.52 0.15
C PHE A 56 7.63 8.18 0.34
N LEU A 57 8.09 8.98 -0.62
CA LEU A 57 9.36 9.71 -0.50
C LEU A 57 9.34 10.74 0.64
N TYR A 58 8.24 11.48 0.79
CA TYR A 58 8.08 12.45 1.88
C TYR A 58 8.08 11.76 3.25
N GLU A 59 7.39 10.63 3.39
CA GLU A 59 7.40 9.82 4.61
C GLU A 59 8.81 9.33 4.95
N LYS A 60 9.55 8.79 3.97
CA LYS A 60 10.93 8.31 4.18
C LYS A 60 11.93 9.41 4.52
N LEU A 61 11.65 10.65 4.11
CA LEU A 61 12.47 11.81 4.41
C LEU A 61 12.04 12.55 5.69
N ASP A 62 11.02 12.06 6.40
CA ASP A 62 10.40 12.71 7.56
C ASP A 62 9.96 14.16 7.25
N ARG A 63 9.39 14.33 6.04
CA ARG A 63 8.90 15.62 5.54
C ARG A 63 7.40 15.60 5.43
N LYS A 64 6.77 16.75 5.67
CA LYS A 64 5.33 16.91 5.49
C LYS A 64 4.97 16.80 4.01
N VAL A 65 4.02 15.93 3.68
CA VAL A 65 3.42 15.83 2.35
C VAL A 65 2.78 17.19 1.98
N PRO A 66 3.07 17.75 0.79
CA PRO A 66 2.44 18.99 0.36
C PRO A 66 0.92 18.82 0.26
N SER A 67 0.17 19.86 0.64
CA SER A 67 -1.27 19.90 0.42
C SER A 67 -1.55 19.94 -1.07
N ARG A 68 -2.39 19.02 -1.56
CA ARG A 68 -2.80 18.94 -2.96
C ARG A 68 -4.26 19.33 -3.08
N VAL A 69 -4.60 20.01 -4.17
CA VAL A 69 -5.99 20.26 -4.56
C VAL A 69 -6.64 18.91 -4.84
N THR A 70 -7.71 18.62 -4.12
CA THR A 70 -8.52 17.42 -4.28
C THR A 70 -9.41 17.53 -5.53
N ASN A 71 -9.85 16.38 -6.05
CA ASN A 71 -10.78 16.37 -7.18
C ASN A 71 -12.08 17.14 -6.86
N GLY A 72 -12.53 17.11 -5.60
CA GLY A 72 -13.70 17.86 -5.14
C GLY A 72 -13.47 19.38 -5.14
N GLU A 73 -12.30 19.83 -4.69
CA GLU A 73 -11.92 21.26 -4.74
C GLU A 73 -11.78 21.76 -6.17
N LEU A 74 -11.15 20.97 -7.06
CA LEU A 74 -11.04 21.32 -8.48
C LEU A 74 -12.43 21.44 -9.13
N LEU A 75 -13.33 20.48 -8.85
CA LEU A 75 -14.70 20.55 -9.33
C LEU A 75 -15.43 21.79 -8.78
N ALA A 76 -15.31 22.05 -7.48
CA ALA A 76 -15.94 23.21 -6.84
C ALA A 76 -15.45 24.53 -7.46
N GLN A 77 -14.15 24.63 -7.78
CA GLN A 77 -13.60 25.77 -8.49
C GLN A 77 -14.27 25.97 -9.85
N TYR A 78 -14.32 24.94 -10.70
CA TYR A 78 -14.99 25.03 -12.01
C TYR A 78 -16.48 25.34 -11.89
N MET A 79 -17.17 24.77 -10.89
CA MET A 79 -18.58 25.07 -10.66
C MET A 79 -18.80 26.53 -10.25
N THR A 80 -17.89 27.08 -9.45
CA THR A 80 -17.93 28.50 -9.04
C THR A 80 -17.68 29.43 -10.23
N GLU A 81 -16.66 29.11 -11.03
CA GLU A 81 -16.36 29.85 -12.27
C GLU A 81 -17.54 29.81 -13.24
N ALA A 82 -18.12 28.62 -13.46
CA ALA A 82 -19.30 28.47 -14.32
C ALA A 82 -20.52 29.24 -13.79
N ALA A 83 -20.80 29.21 -12.48
CA ALA A 83 -21.90 29.96 -11.89
C ALA A 83 -21.74 31.48 -12.10
N ASN A 84 -20.52 31.99 -11.97
CA ASN A 84 -20.21 33.40 -12.25
C ASN A 84 -20.45 33.76 -13.72
N ASP A 85 -20.03 32.90 -14.66
CA ASP A 85 -20.22 33.11 -16.10
C ASP A 85 -21.69 33.01 -16.52
N PHE A 86 -22.46 32.10 -15.91
CA PHE A 86 -23.91 32.04 -16.13
C PHE A 86 -24.63 33.27 -15.56
N GLY A 87 -24.06 33.90 -14.53
CA GLY A 87 -24.56 35.13 -13.94
C GLY A 87 -25.73 34.93 -12.96
N PRO A 88 -25.89 35.84 -11.99
CA PRO A 88 -26.80 35.68 -10.86
C PRO A 88 -28.29 35.74 -11.23
N GLY A 89 -28.62 36.20 -12.44
CA GLY A 89 -29.98 36.25 -12.96
C GLY A 89 -30.47 34.93 -13.55
N THR A 90 -29.60 33.93 -13.72
CA THR A 90 -29.97 32.62 -14.25
C THR A 90 -30.21 31.62 -13.12
N PRO A 91 -31.04 30.58 -13.33
CA PRO A 91 -31.21 29.52 -12.34
C PRO A 91 -29.92 28.78 -11.97
N TYR A 92 -28.91 28.79 -12.84
CA TYR A 92 -27.65 28.05 -12.67
C TYR A 92 -26.52 28.90 -12.04
N GLY A 93 -26.58 30.22 -12.14
CA GLY A 93 -25.63 31.13 -11.48
C GLY A 93 -26.12 31.72 -10.16
N LYS A 94 -27.35 31.38 -9.74
CA LYS A 94 -27.96 31.87 -8.50
C LYS A 94 -27.45 31.07 -7.29
N SER A 95 -26.80 31.77 -6.36
CA SER A 95 -26.29 31.21 -5.08
C SER A 95 -27.39 31.02 -4.04
#